data_AF-A0A1Q5TIC0-F1
#
_entry.id   AF-A0A1Q5TIC0-F1
#
_cell.length_a   1.000
_cell.length_b   1.000
_cell.length_c   1.000
_cell.angle_alpha   90.00
_cell.angle_beta   90.00
_cell.angle_gamma   90.00
#
_symmetry.space_group_name_H-M   'P 1'
#
loop_
_entity.id
_entity.type
_entity.pdbx_description
1 polymer ?
#
loop_
_entity_poly.entity_id
_entity_poly.type
_entity_poly.pdbx_seq_one_letter_code
_entity_poly.pdbx_strand_id
1 'polypeptide(L)'
;MEAECPHAGGPMADSQVDIEDSAYIVSCPWHAYDFNVETGESSVGIKACTFPVDVRDGSVTIDFPVKDGVPVGLGRLEPVSEKVKLKHARPSDKPAPKQEDPGMTQYLGDDATLCDWAVHILSTANPEHKIELTTHLYNIFTSREGTSTPMDIGRGTVTAPDQPPRENMVEVKPGAMPKTGKGGSLKSRIAMLHALANIELWAIDLAIDICVRFSTFKTAEETPQELPRAYFHDWLKVASDEAKHFSLLRTRIEEMGSHFGALPVHHGLWQSATETAHDLRSRISIIALVHEARGLDVNPMTIQKFRNAQDNESVEALEVIHNDEITHVTTGHRWLTWICAQEGTDPVRVFRDNVSKHFRGSIQGPFNEEARLQAGMDRRYYGITPTPVAAS
;
A
#
# COMPACT_ATOMS: atom_id res chain seq x y z
N MET A 1 8.16 15.89 15.55
CA MET A 1 6.80 15.97 16.12
C MET A 1 6.52 14.70 16.90
N GLU A 2 5.62 14.72 17.88
CA GLU A 2 5.13 13.51 18.54
C GLU A 2 4.51 12.53 17.54
N ALA A 3 4.67 11.23 17.81
CA ALA A 3 4.26 10.16 16.90
C ALA A 3 2.75 9.89 16.90
N GLU A 4 2.02 10.46 17.85
CA GLU A 4 0.57 10.31 17.99
C GLU A 4 -0.10 11.67 17.89
N CYS A 5 -1.13 11.76 17.06
CA CYS A 5 -1.87 12.99 16.82
C CYS A 5 -2.62 13.37 18.11
N PRO A 6 -2.48 14.60 18.61
CA PRO A 6 -3.10 15.04 19.86
C PRO A 6 -4.63 15.08 19.82
N HIS A 7 -5.24 15.01 18.63
CA HIS A 7 -6.69 14.89 18.49
C HIS A 7 -7.22 13.55 19.02
N ALA A 8 -6.69 12.44 18.50
CA ALA A 8 -7.21 11.10 18.77
C ALA A 8 -6.20 9.97 18.47
N GLY A 9 -4.90 10.21 18.67
CA GLY A 9 -3.86 9.18 18.66
C GLY A 9 -3.41 8.69 17.28
N GLY A 10 -3.70 9.40 16.20
CA GLY A 10 -3.30 9.00 14.84
C GLY A 10 -1.78 8.97 14.63
N PRO A 11 -1.22 8.02 13.86
CA PRO A 11 0.21 7.79 13.74
C PRO A 11 0.84 8.90 12.91
N MET A 12 1.36 9.93 13.55
CA MET A 12 1.94 11.08 12.87
C MET A 12 3.18 10.71 12.04
N ALA A 13 3.81 9.56 12.33
CA ALA A 13 4.88 8.99 11.52
C ALA A 13 4.45 8.68 10.08
N ASP A 14 3.17 8.40 9.85
CA ASP A 14 2.61 8.06 8.54
C ASP A 14 1.98 9.28 7.85
N SER A 15 2.21 10.48 8.39
CA SER A 15 1.63 11.70 7.86
C SER A 15 2.34 12.19 6.61
N GLN A 16 1.56 12.74 5.68
CA GLN A 16 2.10 13.53 4.58
C GLN A 16 2.54 14.91 5.09
N VAL A 17 3.67 15.39 4.58
CA VAL A 17 4.17 16.76 4.81
C VAL A 17 3.94 17.58 3.55
N ASP A 18 3.11 18.59 3.67
CA ASP A 18 2.85 19.61 2.64
C ASP A 18 3.59 20.91 2.99
N ILE A 19 3.75 21.80 2.00
CA ILE A 19 4.35 23.12 2.19
C ILE A 19 3.28 24.17 1.92
N GLU A 20 2.88 24.90 2.96
CA GLU A 20 1.89 25.99 2.89
C GLU A 20 2.51 27.27 3.43
N ASP A 21 2.48 28.36 2.65
CA ASP A 21 3.01 29.68 3.05
C ASP A 21 4.45 29.66 3.62
N SER A 22 5.31 28.80 3.07
CA SER A 22 6.71 28.56 3.53
C SER A 22 6.83 27.83 4.88
N ALA A 23 5.74 27.29 5.40
CA ALA A 23 5.73 26.39 6.55
C ALA A 23 5.51 24.94 6.10
N TYR A 24 6.18 24.01 6.77
CA TYR A 24 5.90 22.58 6.62
C TYR A 24 4.67 22.25 7.46
N ILE A 25 3.63 21.73 6.82
CA ILE A 25 2.39 21.31 7.44
C ILE A 25 2.29 19.80 7.33
N VAL A 26 2.10 19.13 8.46
CA VAL A 26 1.93 17.68 8.51
C VAL A 26 0.48 17.37 8.83
N SER A 27 -0.17 16.58 7.97
CA SER A 27 -1.58 16.21 8.17
C SER A 27 -1.70 14.85 8.81
N CYS A 28 -2.36 14.79 9.97
CA CYS A 28 -2.65 13.53 10.65
C CYS A 28 -3.31 12.54 9.68
N PRO A 29 -2.76 11.32 9.50
CA PRO A 29 -3.21 10.43 8.45
C PRO A 29 -4.62 9.92 8.68
N TRP A 30 -5.04 9.78 9.95
CA TRP A 30 -6.36 9.29 10.32
C TRP A 30 -7.46 10.32 10.18
N HIS A 31 -7.17 11.59 10.45
CA HIS A 31 -8.20 12.60 10.68
C HIS A 31 -7.99 13.90 9.91
N ALA A 32 -6.90 14.00 9.14
CA ALA A 32 -6.53 15.14 8.30
C ALA A 32 -6.38 16.48 9.05
N TYR A 33 -6.23 16.47 10.37
CA TYR A 33 -5.82 17.66 11.12
C TYR A 33 -4.41 18.05 10.70
N ASP A 34 -4.28 19.29 10.24
CA ASP A 34 -3.02 19.92 9.88
C ASP A 34 -2.24 20.31 11.14
N PHE A 35 -0.93 20.18 11.11
CA PHE A 35 -0.06 20.65 12.17
C PHE A 35 1.17 21.29 11.54
N ASN A 36 1.50 22.50 11.92
CA ASN A 36 2.77 23.10 11.55
C ASN A 36 3.92 22.29 12.19
N VAL A 37 4.87 21.82 11.39
CA VAL A 37 5.96 20.94 11.84
C VAL A 37 6.93 21.64 12.78
N GLU A 38 7.06 22.95 12.69
CA GLU A 38 7.93 23.76 13.55
C GLU A 38 7.21 24.12 14.86
N THR A 39 6.00 24.68 14.77
CA THR A 39 5.30 25.24 15.94
C THR A 39 4.38 24.25 16.63
N GLY A 40 3.96 23.19 15.92
CA GLY A 40 2.98 22.21 16.36
C GLY A 40 1.53 22.67 16.25
N GLU A 41 1.28 23.89 15.77
CA GLU A 41 -0.05 24.49 15.77
C GLU A 41 -0.91 23.95 14.62
N SER A 42 -2.17 23.67 14.93
CA SER A 42 -3.18 23.23 13.97
C SER A 42 -4.20 24.33 13.68
N SER A 43 -4.69 24.41 12.45
CA SER A 43 -5.75 25.35 12.05
C SER A 43 -7.04 25.22 12.87
N VAL A 44 -7.26 24.06 13.52
CA VAL A 44 -8.45 23.79 14.34
C VAL A 44 -8.26 24.09 15.84
N GLY A 45 -7.12 24.66 16.24
CA GLY A 45 -6.88 25.11 17.62
C GLY A 45 -6.36 24.04 18.59
N ILE A 46 -5.86 22.91 18.08
CA ILE A 46 -5.10 21.92 18.84
C ILE A 46 -3.60 22.08 18.55
N LYS A 47 -2.74 21.56 19.44
CA LYS A 47 -1.29 21.71 19.33
C LYS A 47 -0.59 20.38 19.57
N ALA A 48 0.25 19.97 18.61
CA ALA A 48 1.12 18.82 18.73
C ALA A 48 2.47 19.22 19.33
N CYS A 49 3.11 18.32 20.09
CA CYS A 49 4.48 18.55 20.53
C CYS A 49 5.43 18.47 19.33
N THR A 50 6.23 19.52 19.11
CA THR A 50 7.33 19.52 18.14
C THR A 50 8.66 19.45 18.86
N PHE A 51 9.63 18.80 18.22
CA PHE A 51 10.98 18.62 18.73
C PHE A 51 11.92 19.05 17.61
N PRO A 52 12.76 20.07 17.81
CA PRO A 52 13.76 20.46 16.83
C PRO A 52 14.68 19.29 16.50
N VAL A 53 14.90 19.06 15.20
CA VAL A 53 15.80 18.02 14.70
C VAL A 53 16.91 18.68 13.89
N ASP A 54 18.16 18.40 14.22
CA ASP A 54 19.33 18.88 13.50
C ASP A 54 20.08 17.69 12.89
N VAL A 55 20.26 17.72 11.57
CA VAL A 55 20.97 16.68 10.81
C VAL A 55 22.28 17.26 10.31
N ARG A 56 23.40 16.84 10.91
CA ARG A 56 24.75 17.30 10.54
C ARG A 56 25.74 16.16 10.57
N ASP A 57 26.62 16.11 9.58
CA ASP A 57 27.75 15.17 9.51
C ASP A 57 27.33 13.70 9.74
N GLY A 58 26.17 13.30 9.20
CA GLY A 58 25.64 11.93 9.33
C GLY A 58 25.04 11.61 10.71
N SER A 59 24.89 12.59 11.59
CA SER A 59 24.23 12.46 12.90
C SER A 59 22.88 13.17 12.88
N VAL A 60 21.86 12.55 13.49
CA VAL A 60 20.55 13.14 13.73
C VAL A 60 20.44 13.45 15.22
N THR A 61 20.25 14.73 15.55
CA THR A 61 20.13 15.21 16.94
C THR A 61 18.71 15.71 17.16
N ILE A 62 18.09 15.33 18.29
CA ILE A 62 16.73 15.75 18.65
C ILE A 62 16.80 16.52 19.97
N ASP A 63 16.36 17.77 19.98
CA ASP A 63 16.19 18.54 21.21
C ASP A 63 14.87 18.17 21.88
N PHE A 64 14.95 17.27 22.88
CA PHE A 64 13.80 16.79 23.64
C PHE A 64 13.78 17.41 25.06
N PRO A 65 12.77 18.21 25.42
CA PRO A 65 12.67 18.81 26.75
C PRO A 65 12.33 17.74 27.79
N VAL A 66 13.31 17.35 28.59
CA VAL A 66 13.13 16.40 29.69
C VAL A 66 12.58 17.15 30.91
N LYS A 67 11.43 16.73 31.44
CA LYS A 67 10.98 17.17 32.78
C LYS A 67 11.92 16.56 33.83
N ASP A 68 12.38 17.37 34.78
CA ASP A 68 13.33 16.97 35.82
C ASP A 68 13.02 15.58 36.39
N GLY A 69 13.93 14.63 36.16
CA GLY A 69 13.88 13.29 36.74
C GLY A 69 13.25 12.17 35.90
N VAL A 70 12.75 12.43 34.68
CA VAL A 70 12.27 11.36 33.78
C VAL A 70 13.37 10.91 32.83
N PRO A 71 13.92 9.68 32.95
CA PRO A 71 14.91 9.18 32.00
C PRO A 71 14.25 8.93 30.64
N VAL A 72 14.81 9.53 29.59
CA VAL A 72 14.43 9.26 28.18
C VAL A 72 15.47 8.32 27.58
N GLY A 73 15.02 7.34 26.79
CA GLY A 73 15.88 6.40 26.07
C GLY A 73 15.41 6.20 24.64
N LEU A 74 16.36 5.93 23.74
CA LEU A 74 16.06 5.53 22.36
C LEU A 74 15.43 4.13 22.39
N GLY A 75 14.14 4.03 22.01
CA GLY A 75 13.41 2.76 22.01
C GLY A 75 13.81 1.85 20.84
N ARG A 76 13.82 2.39 19.61
CA ARG A 76 14.09 1.65 18.37
C ARG A 76 14.60 2.63 17.32
N LEU A 77 15.58 2.21 16.52
CA LEU A 77 16.05 2.93 15.34
C LEU A 77 16.14 1.92 14.21
N GLU A 78 15.33 2.08 13.18
CA GLU A 78 15.27 1.12 12.08
C GLU A 78 15.38 1.77 10.71
N PRO A 79 16.18 1.18 9.81
CA PRO A 79 16.22 1.61 8.43
C PRO A 79 14.93 1.20 7.71
N VAL A 80 14.28 2.15 7.05
CA VAL A 80 13.21 1.86 6.08
C VAL A 80 13.87 1.62 4.72
N SER A 81 13.71 0.42 4.15
CA SER A 81 14.33 0.06 2.87
C SER A 81 13.42 0.44 1.70
N GLU A 82 13.88 1.38 0.87
CA GLU A 82 13.25 1.76 -0.41
C GLU A 82 13.84 1.01 -1.62
N LYS A 83 14.65 -0.04 -1.40
CA LYS A 83 15.40 -0.72 -2.47
C LYS A 83 14.52 -1.70 -3.26
N VAL A 84 14.26 -1.38 -4.53
CA VAL A 84 13.65 -2.29 -5.53
C VAL A 84 14.74 -3.06 -6.28
N LYS A 85 14.59 -4.38 -6.44
CA LYS A 85 15.58 -5.25 -7.14
C LYS A 85 15.20 -5.49 -8.62
N LEU A 86 15.50 -4.55 -9.50
CA LEU A 86 15.26 -4.69 -10.95
C LEU A 86 16.27 -5.64 -11.63
N LYS A 87 15.84 -6.43 -12.63
CA LYS A 87 16.75 -7.29 -13.43
C LYS A 87 17.64 -6.50 -14.39
N HIS A 88 17.15 -5.37 -14.87
CA HIS A 88 17.89 -4.48 -15.75
C HIS A 88 18.01 -3.12 -15.08
N ALA A 89 19.25 -2.63 -14.92
CA ALA A 89 19.47 -1.26 -14.48
C ALA A 89 19.10 -0.32 -15.62
N ARG A 90 18.41 0.78 -15.30
CA ARG A 90 18.17 1.87 -16.25
C ARG A 90 19.53 2.34 -16.80
N PRO A 91 19.72 2.44 -18.13
CA PRO A 91 20.83 3.22 -18.66
C PRO A 91 20.59 4.68 -18.23
N SER A 92 21.45 5.22 -17.37
CA SER A 92 21.39 6.63 -16.98
C SER A 92 21.53 7.53 -18.21
N ASP A 93 20.69 8.56 -18.30
CA ASP A 93 20.76 9.69 -19.25
C ASP A 93 20.92 9.33 -20.74
N LYS A 94 20.06 8.46 -21.27
CA LYS A 94 19.85 8.41 -22.73
C LYS A 94 18.42 8.79 -23.09
N PRO A 95 18.24 9.63 -24.13
CA PRO A 95 16.91 9.93 -24.65
C PRO A 95 16.24 8.63 -25.07
N ALA A 96 14.91 8.59 -24.93
CA ALA A 96 14.07 7.44 -25.24
C ALA A 96 14.56 6.74 -26.53
N PRO A 97 14.84 5.41 -26.49
CA PRO A 97 15.37 4.72 -27.64
C PRO A 97 14.39 4.83 -28.81
N LYS A 98 14.87 5.38 -29.93
CA LYS A 98 14.14 5.42 -31.20
C LYS A 98 14.24 4.06 -31.90
N GLN A 99 13.66 3.01 -31.31
CA GLN A 99 13.25 1.77 -31.98
C GLN A 99 12.66 0.80 -30.95
N GLU A 100 11.50 0.23 -31.29
CA GLU A 100 10.79 -0.80 -30.54
C GLU A 100 11.62 -2.08 -30.50
N ASP A 101 12.44 -2.27 -29.45
CA ASP A 101 13.00 -3.56 -29.11
C ASP A 101 11.95 -4.34 -28.29
N PRO A 102 11.42 -5.48 -28.78
CA PRO A 102 10.36 -6.23 -28.11
C PRO A 102 10.72 -6.68 -26.69
N GLY A 103 12.00 -6.69 -26.32
CA GLY A 103 12.48 -7.05 -24.98
C GLY A 103 12.60 -5.88 -23.99
N MET A 104 12.47 -4.64 -24.43
CA MET A 104 12.70 -3.45 -23.58
C MET A 104 11.39 -2.85 -23.05
N THR A 105 11.45 -2.37 -21.81
CA THR A 105 10.37 -1.60 -21.18
C THR A 105 10.08 -0.33 -22.00
N GLN A 106 8.83 -0.17 -22.45
CA GLN A 106 8.39 1.02 -23.17
C GLN A 106 7.92 2.08 -22.17
N TYR A 107 8.52 3.27 -22.20
CA TYR A 107 8.13 4.41 -21.37
C TYR A 107 7.21 5.36 -22.15
N LEU A 108 6.26 6.00 -21.47
CA LEU A 108 5.44 7.05 -22.07
C LEU A 108 6.19 8.39 -22.13
N GLY A 109 5.66 9.32 -22.93
CA GLY A 109 6.19 10.69 -23.06
C GLY A 109 6.01 11.52 -21.79
N ASP A 110 6.71 12.67 -21.72
CA ASP A 110 6.66 13.56 -20.56
C ASP A 110 5.30 14.22 -20.33
N ASP A 111 4.47 14.29 -21.38
CA ASP A 111 3.10 14.82 -21.40
C ASP A 111 2.03 13.79 -20.99
N ALA A 112 2.42 12.54 -20.76
CA ALA A 112 1.50 11.50 -20.31
C ALA A 112 0.98 11.79 -18.89
N THR A 113 -0.33 11.64 -18.72
CA THR A 113 -1.02 11.81 -17.43
C THR A 113 -0.83 10.59 -16.53
N LEU A 114 -1.18 10.74 -15.24
CA LEU A 114 -1.19 9.61 -14.30
C LEU A 114 -2.08 8.46 -14.80
N CYS A 115 -3.26 8.76 -15.36
CA CYS A 115 -4.15 7.73 -15.89
C CYS A 115 -3.56 7.03 -17.13
N ASP A 116 -2.85 7.75 -18.00
CA ASP A 116 -2.17 7.15 -19.16
C ASP A 116 -1.11 6.13 -18.69
N TRP A 117 -0.28 6.52 -17.71
CA TRP A 117 0.70 5.62 -17.11
C TRP A 117 0.06 4.43 -16.42
N ALA A 118 -1.02 4.64 -15.66
CA ALA A 118 -1.74 3.57 -14.99
C ALA A 118 -2.29 2.53 -15.99
N VAL A 119 -2.92 2.96 -17.08
CA VAL A 119 -3.41 2.04 -18.13
C VAL A 119 -2.26 1.30 -18.81
N HIS A 120 -1.14 1.99 -19.07
CA HIS A 120 0.05 1.39 -19.65
C HIS A 120 0.64 0.29 -18.75
N ILE A 121 0.76 0.57 -17.45
CA ILE A 121 1.21 -0.42 -16.45
C ILE A 121 0.25 -1.61 -16.38
N LEU A 122 -1.06 -1.37 -16.30
CA LEU A 122 -2.08 -2.44 -16.25
C LEU A 122 -2.08 -3.30 -17.52
N SER A 123 -1.73 -2.71 -18.67
CA SER A 123 -1.64 -3.42 -19.96
C SER A 123 -0.32 -4.16 -20.16
N THR A 124 0.67 -3.93 -19.29
CA THR A 124 1.99 -4.59 -19.35
C THR A 124 1.91 -6.01 -18.80
N ALA A 125 2.14 -7.02 -19.65
CA ALA A 125 2.04 -8.43 -19.28
C ALA A 125 3.29 -8.98 -18.57
N ASN A 126 4.45 -8.39 -18.84
CA ASN A 126 5.72 -8.81 -18.29
C ASN A 126 5.90 -8.27 -16.85
N PRO A 127 6.12 -9.14 -15.84
CA PRO A 127 6.24 -8.69 -14.46
C PRO A 127 7.41 -7.73 -14.22
N GLU A 128 8.54 -7.90 -14.91
CA GLU A 128 9.71 -7.06 -14.70
C GLU A 128 9.49 -5.64 -15.24
N HIS A 129 8.92 -5.53 -16.44
CA HIS A 129 8.53 -4.24 -17.00
C HIS A 129 7.47 -3.57 -16.12
N LYS A 130 6.52 -4.33 -15.56
CA LYS A 130 5.48 -3.80 -14.67
C LYS A 130 6.07 -3.17 -13.40
N ILE A 131 7.02 -3.84 -12.74
CA ILE A 131 7.74 -3.30 -11.58
C ILE A 131 8.47 -2.02 -11.97
N GLU A 132 9.24 -2.05 -13.05
CA GLU A 132 10.03 -0.92 -13.53
C GLU A 132 9.15 0.31 -13.81
N LEU A 133 8.05 0.13 -14.54
CA LEU A 133 7.11 1.19 -14.88
C LEU A 133 6.38 1.73 -13.64
N THR A 134 6.00 0.86 -12.70
CA THR A 134 5.32 1.25 -11.46
C THR A 134 6.22 2.11 -10.58
N THR A 135 7.45 1.66 -10.33
CA THR A 135 8.44 2.43 -9.57
C THR A 135 8.79 3.73 -10.29
N HIS A 136 8.87 3.71 -11.62
CA HIS A 136 9.10 4.92 -12.39
C HIS A 136 7.97 5.94 -12.21
N LEU A 137 6.70 5.53 -12.39
CA LEU A 137 5.53 6.37 -12.24
C LEU A 137 5.49 7.05 -10.87
N TYR A 138 5.67 6.28 -9.78
CA TYR A 138 5.70 6.83 -8.43
C TYR A 138 6.78 7.93 -8.29
N ASN A 139 8.00 7.65 -8.73
CA ASN A 139 9.10 8.62 -8.64
C ASN A 139 8.84 9.90 -9.45
N ILE A 140 8.34 9.80 -10.68
CA ILE A 140 8.07 10.99 -11.50
C ILE A 140 6.83 11.76 -11.02
N PHE A 141 5.85 11.08 -10.43
CA PHE A 141 4.69 11.73 -9.82
C PHE A 141 5.14 12.54 -8.60
N THR A 142 5.76 11.89 -7.62
CA THR A 142 6.22 12.52 -6.37
C THR A 142 7.22 13.66 -6.63
N SER A 143 8.18 13.46 -7.54
CA SER A 143 9.17 14.51 -7.84
C SER A 143 8.57 15.73 -8.54
N ARG A 144 7.47 15.57 -9.28
CA ARG A 144 6.78 16.68 -9.98
C ARG A 144 5.77 17.40 -9.09
N GLU A 145 5.24 16.77 -8.02
CA GLU A 145 4.24 17.38 -7.13
C GLU A 145 4.68 18.73 -6.56
N GLY A 146 5.96 18.86 -6.18
CA GLY A 146 6.51 20.11 -5.62
C GLY A 146 6.99 21.14 -6.65
N THR A 147 6.70 20.94 -7.94
CA THR A 147 7.18 21.80 -9.03
C THR A 147 6.09 22.67 -9.62
N SER A 148 6.44 23.63 -10.48
CA SER A 148 5.46 24.46 -11.20
C SER A 148 4.69 23.70 -12.29
N THR A 149 5.03 22.42 -12.53
CA THR A 149 4.42 21.56 -13.55
C THR A 149 4.15 20.17 -12.96
N PRO A 150 3.20 20.05 -12.01
CA PRO A 150 2.79 18.75 -11.48
C PRO A 150 2.21 17.88 -12.61
N MET A 151 2.29 16.55 -12.45
CA MET A 151 1.70 15.63 -13.43
C MET A 151 0.18 15.76 -13.44
N ASP A 152 -0.42 15.91 -14.62
CA ASP A 152 -1.88 15.90 -14.74
C ASP A 152 -2.45 14.52 -14.41
N ILE A 153 -3.62 14.48 -13.74
CA ILE A 153 -4.25 13.22 -13.35
C ILE A 153 -4.83 12.47 -14.57
N GLY A 154 -5.37 13.19 -15.56
CA GLY A 154 -5.99 12.56 -16.74
C GLY A 154 -7.33 11.87 -16.47
N ARG A 155 -8.17 12.45 -15.59
CA ARG A 155 -9.44 11.84 -15.19
C ARG A 155 -10.35 11.55 -16.39
N GLY A 156 -10.74 10.30 -16.58
CA GLY A 156 -11.71 9.89 -17.60
C GLY A 156 -11.24 10.02 -19.05
N THR A 157 -9.94 10.22 -19.31
CA THR A 157 -9.39 10.31 -20.68
C THR A 157 -9.07 8.94 -21.26
N VAL A 158 -8.86 7.94 -20.41
CA VAL A 158 -8.50 6.57 -20.77
C VAL A 158 -9.31 5.57 -19.95
N THR A 159 -9.37 4.33 -20.42
CA THR A 159 -10.09 3.23 -19.76
C THR A 159 -9.12 2.11 -19.40
N ALA A 160 -9.16 1.67 -18.15
CA ALA A 160 -8.38 0.53 -17.68
C ALA A 160 -8.82 -0.78 -18.35
N PRO A 161 -7.90 -1.73 -18.60
CA PRO A 161 -8.29 -3.06 -19.07
C PRO A 161 -9.18 -3.77 -18.04
N ASP A 162 -10.03 -4.69 -18.51
CA ASP A 162 -10.89 -5.50 -17.64
C ASP A 162 -10.07 -6.42 -16.72
N GLN A 163 -8.96 -6.94 -17.25
CA GLN A 163 -7.99 -7.73 -16.51
C GLN A 163 -6.58 -7.50 -17.07
N PRO A 164 -5.59 -7.17 -16.21
CA PRO A 164 -4.18 -7.13 -16.57
C PRO A 164 -3.71 -8.46 -17.16
N PRO A 165 -3.02 -8.45 -18.32
CA PRO A 165 -2.50 -9.66 -18.93
C PRO A 165 -1.35 -10.25 -18.09
N ARG A 166 -1.06 -11.53 -18.32
CA ARG A 166 0.05 -12.27 -17.72
C ARG A 166 0.83 -12.98 -18.81
N GLU A 167 2.13 -12.71 -18.89
CA GLU A 167 3.02 -13.36 -19.85
C GLU A 167 3.57 -14.68 -19.27
N ASN A 168 3.56 -15.76 -20.05
CA ASN A 168 4.21 -17.04 -19.72
C ASN A 168 3.78 -17.68 -18.38
N MET A 169 2.53 -17.50 -17.95
CA MET A 169 2.01 -18.08 -16.71
C MET A 169 0.90 -19.11 -16.96
N VAL A 170 0.90 -20.18 -16.17
CA VAL A 170 -0.18 -21.18 -16.15
C VAL A 170 -1.20 -20.76 -15.10
N GLU A 171 -2.41 -20.41 -15.54
CA GLU A 171 -3.49 -20.03 -14.64
C GLU A 171 -4.35 -21.23 -14.24
N VAL A 172 -4.67 -21.31 -12.95
CA VAL A 172 -5.61 -22.29 -12.39
C VAL A 172 -6.65 -21.60 -11.50
N LYS A 173 -7.78 -22.27 -11.29
CA LYS A 173 -8.79 -21.81 -10.34
C LYS A 173 -8.22 -21.84 -8.91
N PRO A 174 -8.60 -20.92 -8.01
CA PRO A 174 -8.07 -20.89 -6.64
C PRO A 174 -8.13 -22.23 -5.89
N GLY A 175 -9.22 -23.00 -6.05
CA GLY A 175 -9.35 -24.33 -5.43
C GLY A 175 -8.50 -25.46 -6.03
N ALA A 176 -7.84 -25.21 -7.16
CA ALA A 176 -6.96 -26.15 -7.85
C ALA A 176 -5.47 -25.88 -7.59
N MET A 177 -5.14 -24.86 -6.77
CA MET A 177 -3.76 -24.54 -6.42
C MET A 177 -3.08 -25.69 -5.67
N PRO A 178 -1.83 -26.04 -6.02
CA PRO A 178 -1.05 -27.00 -5.24
C PRO A 178 -0.86 -26.54 -3.80
N LYS A 179 -0.89 -27.49 -2.85
CA LYS A 179 -0.60 -27.17 -1.45
C LYS A 179 0.87 -26.74 -1.30
N THR A 180 1.10 -25.57 -0.72
CA THR A 180 2.44 -24.98 -0.53
C THR A 180 3.27 -25.69 0.55
N GLY A 181 2.64 -26.50 1.42
CA GLY A 181 3.30 -27.28 2.47
C GLY A 181 3.51 -26.50 3.77
N LYS A 182 4.53 -26.88 4.57
CA LYS A 182 4.81 -26.30 5.91
C LYS A 182 6.14 -25.53 5.99
N GLY A 183 6.87 -25.37 4.89
CA GLY A 183 8.15 -24.66 4.83
C GLY A 183 9.38 -25.49 5.22
N GLY A 184 9.22 -26.76 5.61
CA GLY A 184 10.36 -27.60 6.05
C GLY A 184 11.28 -28.09 4.94
N SER A 185 10.83 -28.08 3.67
CA SER A 185 11.64 -28.49 2.52
C SER A 185 11.87 -27.33 1.56
N LEU A 186 12.95 -27.37 0.76
CA LEU A 186 13.24 -26.35 -0.25
C LEU A 186 12.06 -26.13 -1.20
N LYS A 187 11.48 -27.22 -1.71
CA LYS A 187 10.28 -27.19 -2.57
C LYS A 187 9.10 -26.47 -1.91
N SER A 188 8.86 -26.72 -0.62
CA SER A 188 7.76 -26.09 0.13
C SER A 188 8.01 -24.60 0.32
N ARG A 189 9.26 -24.19 0.62
CA ARG A 189 9.65 -22.79 0.74
C ARG A 189 9.49 -22.04 -0.58
N ILE A 190 9.97 -22.60 -1.69
CA ILE A 190 9.79 -22.05 -3.04
C ILE A 190 8.30 -21.87 -3.35
N ALA A 191 7.46 -22.88 -3.06
CA ALA A 191 6.03 -22.79 -3.31
C ALA A 191 5.33 -21.71 -2.46
N MET A 192 5.78 -21.50 -1.22
CA MET A 192 5.26 -20.44 -0.36
C MET A 192 5.66 -19.05 -0.88
N LEU A 193 6.93 -18.83 -1.21
CA LEU A 193 7.42 -17.55 -1.76
C LEU A 193 6.78 -17.25 -3.12
N HIS A 194 6.61 -18.26 -3.99
CA HIS A 194 5.95 -18.09 -5.28
C HIS A 194 4.48 -17.67 -5.13
N ALA A 195 3.76 -18.27 -4.18
CA ALA A 195 2.39 -17.89 -3.89
C ALA A 195 2.28 -16.44 -3.38
N LEU A 196 3.20 -16.00 -2.51
CA LEU A 196 3.29 -14.62 -2.06
C LEU A 196 3.63 -13.67 -3.21
N ALA A 197 4.62 -14.01 -4.05
CA ALA A 197 4.96 -13.20 -5.21
C ALA A 197 3.77 -13.05 -6.17
N ASN A 198 2.91 -14.07 -6.30
CA ASN A 198 1.68 -13.93 -7.08
C ASN A 198 0.70 -12.95 -6.45
N ILE A 199 0.63 -12.87 -5.11
CA ILE A 199 -0.17 -11.88 -4.40
C ILE A 199 0.37 -10.48 -4.67
N GLU A 200 1.67 -10.24 -4.48
CA GLU A 200 2.25 -8.89 -4.65
C GLU A 200 2.11 -8.40 -6.10
N LEU A 201 2.24 -9.30 -7.09
CA LEU A 201 2.03 -8.91 -8.49
C LEU A 201 0.59 -8.47 -8.76
N TRP A 202 -0.40 -9.11 -8.13
CA TRP A 202 -1.78 -8.64 -8.17
C TRP A 202 -1.98 -7.36 -7.36
N ALA A 203 -1.27 -7.19 -6.24
CA ALA A 203 -1.34 -6.00 -5.40
C ALA A 203 -0.85 -4.74 -6.14
N ILE A 204 0.23 -4.85 -6.93
CA ILE A 204 0.67 -3.78 -7.87
C ILE A 204 -0.50 -3.38 -8.78
N ASP A 205 -1.13 -4.36 -9.44
CA ASP A 205 -2.24 -4.08 -10.35
C ASP A 205 -3.44 -3.48 -9.63
N LEU A 206 -3.76 -3.92 -8.42
CA LEU A 206 -4.89 -3.41 -7.64
C LEU A 206 -4.69 -1.96 -7.21
N ALA A 207 -3.47 -1.61 -6.77
CA ALA A 207 -3.09 -0.27 -6.36
C ALA A 207 -3.02 0.70 -7.56
N ILE A 208 -2.64 0.22 -8.75
CA ILE A 208 -2.70 1.02 -9.98
C ILE A 208 -4.13 1.14 -10.51
N ASP A 209 -4.91 0.05 -10.49
CA ASP A 209 -6.30 0.00 -10.98
C ASP A 209 -7.18 0.99 -10.23
N ILE A 210 -7.02 1.09 -8.90
CA ILE A 210 -7.86 1.97 -8.10
C ILE A 210 -7.66 3.46 -8.45
N CYS A 211 -6.44 3.85 -8.82
CA CYS A 211 -6.11 5.19 -9.30
C CYS A 211 -6.88 5.55 -10.58
N VAL A 212 -6.78 4.72 -11.62
CA VAL A 212 -7.38 5.04 -12.92
C VAL A 212 -8.88 4.80 -12.94
N ARG A 213 -9.34 3.68 -12.39
CA ARG A 213 -10.75 3.24 -12.47
C ARG A 213 -11.69 4.17 -11.73
N PHE A 214 -11.23 4.75 -10.62
CA PHE A 214 -12.00 5.68 -9.82
C PHE A 214 -11.52 7.14 -9.99
N SER A 215 -10.72 7.44 -11.01
CA SER A 215 -10.21 8.80 -11.27
C SER A 215 -11.31 9.84 -11.44
N THR A 216 -12.50 9.46 -11.91
CA THR A 216 -13.66 10.34 -12.06
C THR A 216 -14.65 10.29 -10.89
N PHE A 217 -14.34 9.54 -9.82
CA PHE A 217 -15.18 9.45 -8.64
C PHE A 217 -15.36 10.83 -8.00
N LYS A 218 -16.58 11.09 -7.54
CA LYS A 218 -16.93 12.25 -6.72
C LYS A 218 -17.73 11.75 -5.51
N THR A 219 -17.54 12.41 -4.37
CA THR A 219 -18.34 12.19 -3.17
C THR A 219 -19.79 12.70 -3.37
N ALA A 220 -20.60 12.66 -2.31
CA ALA A 220 -22.05 12.93 -2.30
C ALA A 220 -22.55 13.99 -3.31
N GLU A 221 -23.69 13.71 -3.93
CA GLU A 221 -24.28 14.50 -5.02
C GLU A 221 -24.58 15.97 -4.64
N GLU A 222 -24.84 16.25 -3.37
CA GLU A 222 -25.17 17.60 -2.90
C GLU A 222 -23.94 18.53 -2.89
N THR A 223 -22.76 17.99 -2.58
CA THR A 223 -21.47 18.73 -2.56
C THR A 223 -20.35 17.85 -3.11
N PRO A 224 -20.32 17.61 -4.44
CA PRO A 224 -19.42 16.63 -5.03
C PRO A 224 -17.97 17.11 -4.94
N GLN A 225 -17.16 16.38 -4.18
CA GLN A 225 -15.72 16.59 -4.12
C GLN A 225 -15.00 15.52 -4.93
N GLU A 226 -14.02 15.94 -5.73
CA GLU A 226 -13.14 15.02 -6.44
C GLU A 226 -12.13 14.40 -5.47
N LEU A 227 -11.59 13.24 -5.85
CA LEU A 227 -10.48 12.64 -5.11
C LEU A 227 -9.27 13.60 -5.10
N PRO A 228 -8.71 13.95 -3.93
CA PRO A 228 -7.56 14.84 -3.85
C PRO A 228 -6.30 14.19 -4.43
N ARG A 229 -5.26 14.97 -4.75
CA ARG A 229 -3.99 14.45 -5.29
C ARG A 229 -3.30 13.45 -4.35
N ALA A 230 -3.40 13.67 -3.04
CA ALA A 230 -2.91 12.77 -2.01
C ALA A 230 -3.47 11.34 -2.16
N TYR A 231 -4.71 11.17 -2.64
CA TYR A 231 -5.27 9.85 -2.92
C TYR A 231 -4.42 9.07 -3.92
N PHE A 232 -4.06 9.72 -5.02
CA PHE A 232 -3.24 9.12 -6.06
C PHE A 232 -1.82 8.87 -5.57
N HIS A 233 -1.25 9.81 -4.82
CA HIS A 233 0.07 9.64 -4.21
C HIS A 233 0.12 8.39 -3.32
N ASP A 234 -0.83 8.26 -2.39
CA ASP A 234 -0.87 7.16 -1.42
C ASP A 234 -0.99 5.79 -2.12
N TRP A 235 -1.88 5.66 -3.10
CA TRP A 235 -2.01 4.41 -3.86
C TRP A 235 -0.82 4.13 -4.78
N LEU A 236 -0.16 5.16 -5.33
CA LEU A 236 1.09 4.96 -6.06
C LEU A 236 2.24 4.53 -5.15
N LYS A 237 2.27 4.99 -3.89
CA LYS A 237 3.23 4.51 -2.89
C LYS A 237 3.00 3.03 -2.59
N VAL A 238 1.75 2.63 -2.32
CA VAL A 238 1.39 1.21 -2.15
C VAL A 238 1.82 0.41 -3.38
N ALA A 239 1.48 0.85 -4.60
CA ALA A 239 1.89 0.16 -5.83
C ALA A 239 3.43 0.01 -5.94
N SER A 240 4.19 1.04 -5.55
CA SER A 240 5.66 1.00 -5.55
C SER A 240 6.22 0.05 -4.48
N ASP A 241 5.60 -0.05 -3.32
CA ASP A 241 5.97 -1.01 -2.28
C ASP A 241 5.63 -2.44 -2.71
N GLU A 242 4.49 -2.67 -3.34
CA GLU A 242 4.17 -4.00 -3.91
C GLU A 242 5.15 -4.42 -5.01
N ALA A 243 5.60 -3.46 -5.82
CA ALA A 243 6.66 -3.67 -6.81
C ALA A 243 7.99 -4.05 -6.15
N LYS A 244 8.33 -3.41 -5.02
CA LYS A 244 9.47 -3.75 -4.16
C LYS A 244 9.32 -5.18 -3.61
N HIS A 245 8.17 -5.51 -3.01
CA HIS A 245 7.88 -6.82 -2.40
C HIS A 245 8.00 -7.95 -3.41
N PHE A 246 7.35 -7.81 -4.57
CA PHE A 246 7.47 -8.77 -5.66
C PHE A 246 8.95 -8.97 -6.05
N SER A 247 9.71 -7.89 -6.20
CA SER A 247 11.12 -7.96 -6.62
C SER A 247 11.99 -8.72 -5.60
N LEU A 248 11.73 -8.56 -4.30
CA LEU A 248 12.43 -9.27 -3.23
C LEU A 248 12.11 -10.77 -3.28
N LEU A 249 10.83 -11.12 -3.37
CA LEU A 249 10.37 -12.52 -3.42
C LEU A 249 10.85 -13.22 -4.70
N ARG A 250 10.73 -12.56 -5.85
CA ARG A 250 11.22 -13.09 -7.14
C ARG A 250 12.71 -13.36 -7.09
N THR A 251 13.50 -12.41 -6.58
CA THR A 251 14.95 -12.60 -6.42
C THR A 251 15.25 -13.79 -5.52
N ARG A 252 14.53 -13.93 -4.40
CA ARG A 252 14.74 -15.03 -3.46
C ARG A 252 14.42 -16.39 -4.09
N ILE A 253 13.35 -16.49 -4.87
CA ILE A 253 12.99 -17.71 -5.61
C ILE A 253 14.10 -18.10 -6.60
N GLU A 254 14.73 -17.12 -7.26
CA GLU A 254 15.86 -17.33 -8.19
C GLU A 254 17.12 -17.83 -7.48
N GLU A 255 17.47 -17.22 -6.34
CA GLU A 255 18.58 -17.67 -5.49
C GLU A 255 18.41 -19.11 -4.99
N MET A 256 17.16 -19.56 -4.85
CA MET A 256 16.80 -20.93 -4.46
C MET A 256 16.76 -21.92 -5.64
N GLY A 257 17.13 -21.47 -6.85
CA GLY A 257 17.21 -22.30 -8.06
C GLY A 257 15.88 -22.52 -8.79
N SER A 258 14.90 -21.63 -8.61
CA SER A 258 13.61 -21.65 -9.31
C SER A 258 13.35 -20.31 -10.00
N HIS A 259 12.15 -20.07 -10.52
CA HIS A 259 11.74 -18.76 -11.05
C HIS A 259 10.24 -18.51 -10.78
N PHE A 260 9.84 -17.25 -10.79
CA PHE A 260 8.42 -16.90 -10.79
C PHE A 260 7.76 -17.36 -12.11
N GLY A 261 6.58 -17.95 -12.03
CA GLY A 261 5.94 -18.67 -13.15
C GLY A 261 6.25 -20.17 -13.25
N ALA A 262 7.21 -20.70 -12.48
CA ALA A 262 7.51 -22.15 -12.46
C ALA A 262 6.39 -23.02 -11.86
N LEU A 263 5.51 -22.39 -11.07
CA LEU A 263 4.32 -22.98 -10.48
C LEU A 263 3.08 -22.25 -11.01
N PRO A 264 1.90 -22.92 -11.07
CA PRO A 264 0.68 -22.27 -11.52
C PRO A 264 0.29 -21.12 -10.59
N VAL A 265 -0.43 -20.14 -11.15
CA VAL A 265 -0.94 -18.96 -10.45
C VAL A 265 -2.46 -18.94 -10.46
N HIS A 266 -3.07 -18.14 -9.58
CA HIS A 266 -4.51 -17.87 -9.61
C HIS A 266 -4.78 -16.37 -9.51
N HIS A 267 -5.94 -15.95 -10.03
CA HIS A 267 -6.37 -14.55 -10.09
C HIS A 267 -7.46 -14.22 -9.05
N GLY A 268 -7.38 -14.86 -7.88
CA GLY A 268 -8.43 -14.78 -6.85
C GLY A 268 -8.69 -13.36 -6.34
N LEU A 269 -7.62 -12.59 -6.14
CA LEU A 269 -7.70 -11.18 -5.75
C LEU A 269 -8.38 -10.32 -6.82
N TRP A 270 -8.04 -10.55 -8.09
CA TRP A 270 -8.66 -9.82 -9.21
C TRP A 270 -10.16 -10.10 -9.34
N GLN A 271 -10.64 -11.29 -8.97
CA GLN A 271 -12.08 -11.56 -8.95
C GLN A 271 -12.83 -10.63 -7.97
N SER A 272 -12.24 -10.35 -6.79
CA SER A 272 -12.79 -9.36 -5.85
C SER A 272 -12.73 -7.94 -6.42
N ALA A 273 -11.70 -7.63 -7.20
CA ALA A 273 -11.58 -6.35 -7.88
C ALA A 273 -12.68 -6.15 -8.94
N THR A 274 -12.92 -7.17 -9.77
CA THR A 274 -14.01 -7.16 -10.77
C THR A 274 -15.37 -6.99 -10.09
N GLU A 275 -15.64 -7.74 -9.01
CA GLU A 275 -16.89 -7.65 -8.25
C GLU A 275 -17.15 -6.22 -7.72
N THR A 276 -16.09 -5.54 -7.29
CA THR A 276 -16.16 -4.20 -6.67
C THR A 276 -15.83 -3.05 -7.62
N ALA A 277 -15.65 -3.32 -8.92
CA ALA A 277 -15.19 -2.34 -9.91
C ALA A 277 -16.12 -1.12 -10.08
N HIS A 278 -17.34 -1.20 -9.58
CA HIS A 278 -18.39 -0.19 -9.73
C HIS A 278 -18.51 0.77 -8.54
N ASP A 279 -17.87 0.50 -7.39
CA ASP A 279 -17.99 1.33 -6.19
C ASP A 279 -16.66 1.39 -5.43
N LEU A 280 -16.14 2.61 -5.26
CA LEU A 280 -14.85 2.86 -4.63
C LEU A 280 -14.85 2.41 -3.15
N ARG A 281 -15.95 2.63 -2.43
CA ARG A 281 -16.05 2.22 -1.03
C ARG A 281 -16.01 0.70 -0.89
N SER A 282 -16.71 -0.02 -1.77
CA SER A 282 -16.66 -1.47 -1.85
C SER A 282 -15.27 -1.97 -2.22
N ARG A 283 -14.60 -1.32 -3.19
CA ARG A 283 -13.23 -1.67 -3.59
C ARG A 283 -12.26 -1.55 -2.42
N ILE A 284 -12.25 -0.41 -1.72
CA ILE A 284 -11.39 -0.20 -0.54
C ILE A 284 -11.72 -1.20 0.56
N SER A 285 -13.02 -1.41 0.85
CA SER A 285 -13.45 -2.30 1.92
C SER A 285 -12.98 -3.75 1.70
N ILE A 286 -13.09 -4.26 0.47
CA ILE A 286 -12.76 -5.65 0.18
C ILE A 286 -11.27 -5.85 -0.07
N ILE A 287 -10.65 -5.01 -0.88
CA ILE A 287 -9.24 -5.21 -1.24
C ILE A 287 -8.35 -4.73 -0.09
N ALA A 288 -8.45 -3.47 0.31
CA ALA A 288 -7.50 -2.85 1.23
C ALA A 288 -7.79 -3.14 2.72
N LEU A 289 -9.03 -3.46 3.09
CA LEU A 289 -9.40 -3.67 4.50
C LEU A 289 -9.76 -5.12 4.84
N VAL A 290 -9.92 -6.00 3.85
CA VAL A 290 -10.07 -7.44 4.07
C VAL A 290 -8.87 -8.23 3.57
N HIS A 291 -8.51 -8.10 2.28
CA HIS A 291 -7.40 -8.88 1.73
C HIS A 291 -6.04 -8.40 2.24
N GLU A 292 -5.78 -7.09 2.24
CA GLU A 292 -4.52 -6.54 2.77
C GLU A 292 -4.39 -6.81 4.28
N ALA A 293 -5.44 -6.53 5.05
CA ALA A 293 -5.45 -6.77 6.49
C ALA A 293 -5.28 -8.26 6.85
N ARG A 294 -5.49 -9.19 5.90
CA ARG A 294 -5.18 -10.61 6.07
C ARG A 294 -3.67 -10.86 6.10
N GLY A 295 -2.88 -10.07 5.37
CA GLY A 295 -1.42 -10.09 5.40
C GLY A 295 -0.90 -9.88 6.82
N LEU A 296 -1.42 -8.87 7.54
CA LEU A 296 -1.07 -8.59 8.94
C LEU A 296 -1.28 -9.79 9.89
N ASP A 297 -2.28 -10.63 9.62
CA ASP A 297 -2.58 -11.81 10.43
C ASP A 297 -1.71 -13.02 10.07
N VAL A 298 -1.40 -13.19 8.78
CA VAL A 298 -0.78 -14.42 8.24
C VAL A 298 0.74 -14.31 8.15
N ASN A 299 1.27 -13.13 7.85
CA ASN A 299 2.69 -12.90 7.61
C ASN A 299 3.56 -13.33 8.82
N PRO A 300 3.21 -13.01 10.09
CA PRO A 300 3.99 -13.46 11.25
C PRO A 300 4.15 -14.99 11.32
N MET A 301 3.09 -15.75 11.03
CA MET A 301 3.14 -17.21 11.00
C MET A 301 4.00 -17.73 9.84
N THR A 302 3.97 -17.05 8.70
CA THR A 302 4.78 -17.39 7.54
C THR A 302 6.27 -17.12 7.82
N ILE A 303 6.61 -15.95 8.34
CA ILE A 303 7.97 -15.59 8.79
C ILE A 303 8.50 -16.64 9.77
N GLN A 304 7.70 -17.04 10.77
CA GLN A 304 8.11 -18.05 11.74
C GLN A 304 8.41 -19.42 11.10
N LYS A 305 7.70 -19.81 10.03
CA LYS A 305 8.02 -21.05 9.29
C LYS A 305 9.39 -20.98 8.63
N PHE A 306 9.74 -19.86 8.01
CA PHE A 306 11.07 -19.66 7.39
C PHE A 306 12.17 -19.59 8.45
N ARG A 307 11.91 -18.92 9.57
CA ARG A 307 12.83 -18.88 10.73
C ARG A 307 13.11 -20.27 11.29
N ASN A 308 12.07 -21.10 11.44
CA ASN A 308 12.22 -22.50 11.87
C ASN A 308 13.02 -23.35 10.86
N ALA A 309 12.96 -23.00 9.58
CA ALA A 309 13.73 -23.63 8.51
C ALA A 309 15.16 -23.06 8.37
N GLN A 310 15.55 -22.11 9.24
CA GLN A 310 16.84 -21.41 9.23
C GLN A 310 17.14 -20.72 7.89
N ASP A 311 16.10 -20.22 7.22
CA ASP A 311 16.19 -19.46 5.97
C ASP A 311 16.18 -17.96 6.26
N ASN A 312 17.31 -17.46 6.76
CA ASN A 312 17.40 -16.10 7.27
C ASN A 312 17.21 -15.06 6.16
N GLU A 313 17.65 -15.35 4.93
CA GLU A 313 17.50 -14.47 3.78
C GLU A 313 16.02 -14.29 3.39
N SER A 314 15.21 -15.35 3.49
CA SER A 314 13.77 -15.23 3.27
C SER A 314 13.06 -14.53 4.43
N VAL A 315 13.54 -14.72 5.67
CA VAL A 315 13.01 -14.00 6.84
C VAL A 315 13.21 -12.50 6.69
N GLU A 316 14.42 -12.05 6.30
CA GLU A 316 14.72 -10.62 6.09
C GLU A 316 13.78 -9.99 5.04
N ALA A 317 13.59 -10.67 3.89
CA ALA A 317 12.68 -10.18 2.86
C ALA A 317 11.23 -10.09 3.35
N LEU A 318 10.74 -11.10 4.08
CA LEU A 318 9.37 -11.14 4.59
C LEU A 318 9.13 -10.15 5.73
N GLU A 319 10.14 -9.83 6.53
CA GLU A 319 10.05 -8.81 7.58
C GLU A 319 9.95 -7.40 6.98
N VAL A 320 10.65 -7.11 5.88
CA VAL A 320 10.45 -5.86 5.12
C VAL A 320 9.00 -5.76 4.63
N ILE A 321 8.50 -6.80 3.98
CA ILE A 321 7.12 -6.84 3.47
C ILE A 321 6.11 -6.62 4.61
N HIS A 322 6.26 -7.35 5.72
CA HIS A 322 5.33 -7.24 6.85
C HIS A 322 5.26 -5.85 7.46
N ASN A 323 6.38 -5.11 7.50
CA ASN A 323 6.40 -3.76 8.05
C ASN A 323 5.65 -2.77 7.15
N ASP A 324 5.79 -2.90 5.83
CA ASP A 324 5.13 -2.01 4.86
C ASP A 324 3.60 -2.23 4.84
N GLU A 325 3.15 -3.48 5.01
CA GLU A 325 1.74 -3.88 5.00
C GLU A 325 0.85 -3.14 6.01
N ILE A 326 1.41 -2.70 7.15
CA ILE A 326 0.67 -1.88 8.12
C ILE A 326 0.25 -0.55 7.45
N THR A 327 1.15 0.07 6.69
CA THR A 327 0.90 1.35 6.03
C THR A 327 -0.07 1.20 4.84
N HIS A 328 -0.09 0.04 4.19
CA HIS A 328 -1.05 -0.26 3.12
C HIS A 328 -2.49 -0.34 3.66
N VAL A 329 -2.69 -1.03 4.79
CA VAL A 329 -3.98 -1.08 5.47
C VAL A 329 -4.36 0.31 6.01
N THR A 330 -3.42 1.07 6.56
CA THR A 330 -3.63 2.47 6.95
C THR A 330 -4.13 3.32 5.78
N THR A 331 -3.56 3.14 4.58
CA THR A 331 -3.97 3.82 3.36
C THR A 331 -5.42 3.51 3.00
N GLY A 332 -5.81 2.24 3.02
CA GLY A 332 -7.20 1.83 2.84
C GLY A 332 -8.14 2.45 3.87
N HIS A 333 -7.73 2.45 5.15
CA HIS A 333 -8.55 2.97 6.24
C HIS A 333 -8.75 4.48 6.12
N ARG A 334 -7.68 5.22 5.84
CA ARG A 334 -7.67 6.67 5.60
C ARG A 334 -8.67 7.06 4.50
N TRP A 335 -8.59 6.43 3.34
CA TRP A 335 -9.45 6.81 2.21
C TRP A 335 -10.90 6.38 2.39
N LEU A 336 -11.19 5.25 3.02
CA LEU A 336 -12.57 4.92 3.38
C LEU A 336 -13.14 5.93 4.37
N THR A 337 -12.38 6.29 5.40
CA THR A 337 -12.78 7.25 6.43
C THR A 337 -13.00 8.64 5.83
N TRP A 338 -12.10 9.10 4.95
CA TRP A 338 -12.24 10.38 4.26
C TRP A 338 -13.51 10.42 3.39
N ILE A 339 -13.76 9.40 2.57
CA ILE A 339 -14.99 9.33 1.74
C ILE A 339 -16.22 9.36 2.65
N CYS A 340 -16.22 8.55 3.72
CA CYS A 340 -17.35 8.48 4.63
C CYS A 340 -17.61 9.81 5.34
N ALA A 341 -16.55 10.54 5.72
CA ALA A 341 -16.66 11.88 6.29
C ALA A 341 -17.29 12.89 5.31
N GLN A 342 -16.85 12.88 4.03
CA GLN A 342 -17.44 13.76 3.01
C GLN A 342 -18.90 13.43 2.70
N GLU A 343 -19.30 12.17 2.88
CA GLU A 343 -20.66 11.70 2.61
C GLU A 343 -21.55 11.63 3.86
N GLY A 344 -21.05 11.99 5.04
CA GLY A 344 -21.80 11.90 6.30
C GLY A 344 -22.19 10.48 6.70
N THR A 345 -21.37 9.48 6.37
CA THR A 345 -21.61 8.06 6.67
C THR A 345 -20.61 7.51 7.69
N ASP A 346 -20.95 6.41 8.37
CA ASP A 346 -20.05 5.74 9.32
C ASP A 346 -19.14 4.71 8.60
N PRO A 347 -17.81 4.86 8.66
CA PRO A 347 -16.89 3.99 7.92
C PRO A 347 -16.94 2.53 8.37
N VAL A 348 -17.20 2.28 9.66
CA VAL A 348 -17.34 0.91 10.18
C VAL A 348 -18.58 0.23 9.59
N ARG A 349 -19.72 0.91 9.59
CA ARG A 349 -20.95 0.39 8.99
C ARG A 349 -20.80 0.18 7.48
N VAL A 350 -20.23 1.14 6.77
CA VAL A 350 -19.96 1.02 5.32
C VAL A 350 -19.09 -0.19 5.04
N PHE A 351 -17.98 -0.35 5.78
CA PHE A 351 -17.12 -1.52 5.66
C PHE A 351 -17.90 -2.83 5.87
N ARG A 352 -18.63 -2.95 6.99
CA ARG A 352 -19.36 -4.18 7.33
C ARG A 352 -20.45 -4.53 6.30
N ASP A 353 -21.16 -3.52 5.82
CA ASP A 353 -22.18 -3.69 4.79
C ASP A 353 -21.55 -4.15 3.46
N ASN A 354 -20.41 -3.58 3.07
CA ASN A 354 -19.69 -3.98 1.86
C ASN A 354 -19.10 -5.39 1.98
N VAL A 355 -18.53 -5.75 3.14
CA VAL A 355 -18.07 -7.11 3.44
C VAL A 355 -19.22 -8.11 3.33
N SER A 356 -20.37 -7.81 3.93
CA SER A 356 -21.55 -8.66 3.87
C SER A 356 -22.05 -8.90 2.43
N LYS A 357 -21.99 -7.86 1.59
CA LYS A 357 -22.46 -7.92 0.19
C LYS A 357 -21.47 -8.60 -0.76
N HIS A 358 -20.18 -8.30 -0.63
CA HIS A 358 -19.19 -8.61 -1.67
C HIS A 358 -18.15 -9.65 -1.24
N PHE A 359 -18.03 -9.96 0.06
CA PHE A 359 -17.11 -10.99 0.54
C PHE A 359 -17.83 -12.33 0.75
N ARG A 360 -17.42 -13.35 0.00
CA ARG A 360 -17.98 -14.70 0.15
C ARG A 360 -17.35 -15.41 1.33
N GLY A 361 -18.07 -15.47 2.45
CA GLY A 361 -17.67 -16.15 3.67
C GLY A 361 -17.61 -15.19 4.85
N SER A 362 -16.87 -15.56 5.88
CA SER A 362 -16.64 -14.72 7.05
C SER A 362 -15.15 -14.39 7.18
N ILE A 363 -14.86 -13.19 7.69
CA ILE A 363 -13.49 -12.82 8.04
C ILE A 363 -13.10 -13.70 9.24
N GLN A 364 -12.14 -14.59 9.04
CA GLN A 364 -11.72 -15.57 10.05
C GLN A 364 -10.38 -15.19 10.66
N GLY A 365 -10.30 -15.30 11.98
CA GLY A 365 -9.07 -15.16 12.73
C GLY A 365 -8.13 -16.38 12.63
N PRO A 366 -7.06 -16.42 13.44
CA PRO A 366 -6.70 -15.44 14.45
C PRO A 366 -6.35 -14.07 13.83
N PHE A 367 -6.71 -13.00 14.53
CA PHE A 367 -6.40 -11.63 14.11
C PHE A 367 -5.16 -11.13 14.82
N ASN A 368 -4.28 -10.45 14.11
CA ASN A 368 -3.23 -9.64 14.71
C ASN A 368 -3.84 -8.30 15.15
N GLU A 369 -4.43 -8.29 16.34
CA GLU A 369 -5.17 -7.13 16.86
C GLU A 369 -4.29 -5.89 17.00
N GLU A 370 -3.03 -6.07 17.40
CA GLU A 370 -2.07 -4.98 17.57
C GLU A 370 -1.74 -4.34 16.22
N ALA A 371 -1.37 -5.13 15.21
CA ALA A 371 -1.06 -4.60 13.88
C ALA A 371 -2.30 -4.00 13.19
N ARG A 372 -3.48 -4.63 13.33
CA ARG A 372 -4.73 -4.06 12.79
C ARG A 372 -5.07 -2.73 13.46
N LEU A 373 -4.89 -2.62 14.77
CA LEU A 373 -5.11 -1.37 15.50
C LEU A 373 -4.12 -0.28 15.08
N GLN A 374 -2.84 -0.62 14.91
CA GLN A 374 -1.83 0.30 14.37
C GLN A 374 -2.22 0.82 12.98
N ALA A 375 -2.80 -0.05 12.14
CA ALA A 375 -3.33 0.33 10.84
C ALA A 375 -4.67 1.11 10.87
N GLY A 376 -5.19 1.44 12.05
CA GLY A 376 -6.46 2.16 12.24
C GLY A 376 -7.70 1.26 12.30
N MET A 377 -7.57 -0.05 12.11
CA MET A 377 -8.69 -1.00 12.19
C MET A 377 -8.87 -1.54 13.61
N ASP A 378 -9.78 -0.93 14.38
CA ASP A 378 -10.18 -1.49 15.67
C ASP A 378 -11.18 -2.67 15.55
N ARG A 379 -11.50 -3.27 16.70
CA ARG A 379 -12.40 -4.42 16.81
C ARG A 379 -13.81 -4.20 16.23
N ARG A 380 -14.28 -2.97 16.03
CA ARG A 380 -15.62 -2.69 15.46
C ARG A 380 -15.70 -3.12 13.98
N TYR A 381 -14.58 -3.07 13.26
CA TYR A 381 -14.51 -3.49 11.85
C TYR A 381 -14.76 -4.99 11.68
N TYR A 382 -14.02 -5.83 12.41
CA TYR A 382 -13.96 -7.29 12.19
C TYR A 382 -14.46 -8.14 13.36
N GLY A 383 -14.82 -7.52 14.48
CA GLY A 383 -15.40 -8.20 15.63
C GLY A 383 -16.83 -8.69 15.36
N ILE A 384 -17.20 -9.79 16.01
CA ILE A 384 -18.59 -10.26 16.06
C ILE A 384 -19.34 -9.27 16.97
N THR A 385 -20.31 -8.54 16.42
CA THR A 385 -21.22 -7.73 17.23
C THR A 385 -22.00 -8.69 18.13
N PRO A 386 -22.03 -8.51 19.47
CA PRO A 386 -22.94 -9.28 20.29
C PRO A 386 -24.36 -9.05 19.78
N THR A 387 -25.06 -10.12 19.45
CA THR A 387 -26.50 -10.05 19.17
C THR A 387 -27.16 -9.38 20.36
N PRO A 388 -28.02 -8.34 20.19
CA PRO A 388 -28.77 -7.82 21.31
C PRO A 388 -29.55 -8.99 21.92
N VAL A 389 -29.28 -9.29 23.19
CA VAL A 389 -30.10 -10.23 23.95
C VAL A 389 -31.50 -9.64 23.93
N ALA A 390 -32.43 -10.31 23.25
CA ALA A 390 -33.83 -9.91 23.28
C ALA A 390 -34.24 -9.79 24.75
N ALA A 391 -34.63 -8.58 25.16
CA ALA A 391 -35.17 -8.37 26.49
C ALA A 391 -36.42 -9.24 26.60
N SER A 392 -36.31 -10.30 27.41
CA SER A 392 -37.38 -11.23 27.73
C SER A 392 -38.41 -10.61 28.66
#